data_AF-A0A7S2UUS6-F1
#
_entry.id   AF-A0A7S2UUS6-F1
#
_cell.length_a   1.000
_cell.length_b   1.000
_cell.length_c   1.000
_cell.angle_alpha   90.00
_cell.angle_beta   90.00
_cell.angle_gamma   90.00
#
_symmetry.space_group_name_H-M   'P 1'
#
loop_
_entity.id
_entity.type
_entity.pdbx_description
1 polymer ?
#
loop_
_entity_poly.entity_id
_entity_poly.type
_entity_poly.pdbx_seq_one_letter_code
_entity_poly.pdbx_strand_id
1 'polypeptide(L)'
;AGVPHVIGIKDSTQLLDQAGLDFAKSFYTFLLRGDTVKAAFDLSRQTVYADHEQERDKFLLLGAGPHDEARLFEGLEDGELESCTPRLPAWLPSAAHPSQYFLGRAVKVQEAYDHLVNQNRLVSVVGPPGIGKTEVALSVLAYAQERYLVDAIYQVNLDMLEPGRPFESQMGIAFGLG
;
A
#
# COMPACT_ATOMS: atom_id res chain seq x y z
N ALA A 1 4.39 20.20 -17.67
CA ALA A 1 3.59 19.70 -18.82
C ALA A 1 4.57 19.04 -19.79
N GLY A 2 4.38 17.75 -20.11
CA GLY A 2 5.37 16.99 -20.89
C GLY A 2 5.27 15.46 -20.80
N VAL A 3 4.35 14.93 -19.99
CA VAL A 3 4.10 13.48 -19.94
C VAL A 3 3.16 13.10 -21.11
N PRO A 4 3.57 12.20 -22.03
CA PRO A 4 2.80 11.90 -23.23
C PRO A 4 1.51 11.10 -22.96
N HIS A 5 1.55 10.23 -21.96
CA HIS A 5 0.44 9.35 -21.58
C HIS A 5 0.16 9.50 -20.09
N VAL A 6 -1.05 9.93 -19.74
CA VAL A 6 -1.46 10.17 -18.36
C VAL A 6 -2.79 9.47 -18.12
N ILE A 7 -2.86 8.65 -17.08
CA ILE A 7 -4.14 8.13 -16.59
C ILE A 7 -4.59 9.02 -15.44
N GLY A 8 -5.78 9.59 -15.57
CA GLY A 8 -6.41 10.42 -14.56
C GLY A 8 -7.69 9.78 -14.04
N ILE A 9 -8.12 10.26 -12.87
CA ILE A 9 -9.45 9.99 -12.32
C ILE A 9 -10.26 11.27 -12.46
N LYS A 10 -11.53 11.15 -12.83
CA LYS A 10 -12.44 12.29 -12.95
C LYS A 10 -12.58 12.99 -11.59
N ASP A 11 -12.19 14.27 -11.55
CA ASP A 11 -11.97 15.11 -10.36
C ASP A 11 -13.13 15.13 -9.33
N SER A 12 -14.38 14.99 -9.79
CA SER A 12 -15.57 15.05 -8.94
C SER A 12 -16.09 13.68 -8.47
N THR A 13 -15.36 12.59 -8.67
CA THR A 13 -15.83 11.24 -8.35
C THR A 13 -14.89 10.54 -7.38
N GLN A 14 -15.43 10.05 -6.26
CA GLN A 14 -14.73 9.07 -5.42
C GLN A 14 -14.60 7.76 -6.22
N LEU A 15 -13.38 7.27 -6.38
CA LEU A 15 -13.08 5.98 -6.97
C LEU A 15 -12.99 4.94 -5.84
N LEU A 16 -13.59 3.77 -6.03
CA LEU A 16 -13.39 2.66 -5.11
C LEU A 16 -11.95 2.14 -5.19
N ASP A 17 -11.27 1.99 -4.06
CA ASP A 17 -9.87 1.52 -3.99
C ASP A 17 -9.68 0.18 -4.73
N GLN A 18 -10.62 -0.75 -4.54
CA GLN A 18 -10.59 -2.06 -5.21
C GLN A 18 -10.65 -1.92 -6.74
N ALA A 19 -11.53 -1.06 -7.26
CA ALA A 19 -11.60 -0.79 -8.70
C ALA A 19 -10.32 -0.14 -9.24
N GLY A 20 -9.68 0.73 -8.45
CA GLY A 20 -8.37 1.30 -8.78
C GLY A 20 -7.27 0.23 -8.86
N LEU A 21 -7.26 -0.72 -7.92
CA LEU A 21 -6.32 -1.84 -7.93
C LEU A 21 -6.54 -2.77 -9.13
N ASP A 22 -7.79 -3.12 -9.43
CA ASP A 22 -8.12 -4.02 -10.53
C ASP A 22 -7.85 -3.38 -11.90
N PHE A 23 -8.10 -2.08 -12.02
CA PHE A 23 -7.67 -1.29 -13.17
C PHE A 23 -6.15 -1.34 -13.33
N ALA A 24 -5.38 -1.00 -12.29
CA ALA A 24 -3.93 -0.93 -12.37
C ALA A 24 -3.31 -2.29 -12.73
N LYS A 25 -3.76 -3.37 -12.07
CA LYS A 25 -3.28 -4.74 -12.33
C LYS A 25 -3.51 -5.15 -13.78
N SER A 26 -4.74 -4.99 -14.27
CA SER A 26 -5.07 -5.33 -15.66
C SER A 26 -4.32 -4.46 -16.65
N PHE A 27 -4.17 -3.16 -16.36
CA PHE A 27 -3.54 -2.20 -17.25
C PHE A 27 -2.07 -2.52 -17.48
N TYR A 28 -1.31 -2.73 -16.41
CA TYR A 28 0.08 -3.16 -16.53
C TYR A 28 0.20 -4.54 -17.18
N THR A 29 -0.73 -5.45 -16.94
CA THR A 29 -0.73 -6.77 -17.59
C THR A 29 -0.88 -6.64 -19.11
N PHE A 30 -1.81 -5.82 -19.61
CA PHE A 30 -2.00 -5.61 -21.05
C PHE A 30 -0.81 -4.87 -21.68
N LEU A 31 -0.27 -3.86 -21.01
CA LEU A 31 0.94 -3.19 -21.49
C LEU A 31 2.13 -4.16 -21.62
N LEU A 32 2.36 -4.99 -20.61
CA LEU A 32 3.46 -5.99 -20.61
C LEU A 32 3.24 -7.10 -21.64
N ARG A 33 1.98 -7.36 -22.02
CA ARG A 33 1.64 -8.27 -23.13
C ARG A 33 1.95 -7.66 -24.51
N GLY A 34 2.31 -6.38 -24.57
CA GLY A 34 2.61 -5.67 -25.81
C GLY A 34 1.42 -4.92 -26.43
N ASP A 35 0.31 -4.77 -25.69
CA ASP A 35 -0.80 -3.93 -26.13
C ASP A 35 -0.40 -2.44 -26.12
N THR A 36 -1.05 -1.65 -26.98
CA THR A 36 -0.83 -0.20 -27.02
C THR A 36 -1.46 0.46 -25.79
N VAL A 37 -1.02 1.67 -25.43
CA VAL A 37 -1.58 2.41 -24.29
C VAL A 37 -3.11 2.51 -24.38
N LYS A 38 -3.66 2.79 -25.56
CA LYS A 38 -5.11 2.87 -25.77
C LYS A 38 -5.79 1.52 -25.55
N ALA A 39 -5.25 0.44 -26.14
CA ALA A 39 -5.83 -0.89 -26.04
C ALA A 39 -5.81 -1.39 -24.59
N ALA A 40 -4.68 -1.24 -23.90
CA ALA A 40 -4.55 -1.57 -22.48
C ALA A 40 -5.55 -0.78 -21.63
N PHE A 41 -5.71 0.52 -21.87
CA PHE A 41 -6.66 1.37 -21.15
C PHE A 41 -8.12 0.90 -21.34
N ASP A 42 -8.52 0.60 -22.57
CA ASP A 42 -9.89 0.16 -22.87
C ASP A 42 -10.19 -1.22 -22.28
N LEU A 43 -9.25 -2.16 -22.38
CA LEU A 43 -9.39 -3.51 -21.82
C LEU A 43 -9.46 -3.47 -20.30
N SER A 44 -8.64 -2.65 -19.63
CA SER A 44 -8.70 -2.48 -18.18
C SER A 44 -10.01 -1.89 -17.68
N ARG A 45 -10.58 -0.94 -18.43
CA ARG A 45 -11.94 -0.45 -18.13
C ARG A 45 -12.99 -1.55 -18.24
N GLN A 46 -12.84 -2.49 -19.17
CA GLN A 46 -13.73 -3.65 -19.26
C GLN A 46 -13.54 -4.62 -18.08
N THR A 47 -12.31 -4.81 -17.60
CA THR A 47 -12.05 -5.59 -16.39
C THR A 47 -12.73 -4.96 -15.17
N VAL A 48 -12.59 -3.65 -14.97
CA VAL A 48 -13.29 -2.94 -13.89
C VAL A 48 -14.81 -3.06 -14.04
N TYR A 49 -15.33 -2.95 -15.27
CA TYR A 49 -16.77 -3.04 -15.51
C TYR A 49 -17.37 -4.37 -15.06
N ALA A 50 -16.63 -5.47 -15.18
CA ALA A 50 -17.10 -6.81 -14.81
C ALA A 50 -17.47 -6.91 -13.31
N ASP A 51 -16.67 -6.29 -12.44
CA ASP A 51 -16.84 -6.37 -10.98
C ASP A 51 -17.43 -5.08 -10.37
N HIS A 52 -17.22 -3.95 -11.04
CA HIS A 52 -17.50 -2.60 -10.57
C HIS A 52 -18.00 -1.68 -11.70
N GLU A 53 -19.10 -2.06 -12.35
CA GLU A 53 -19.71 -1.36 -13.50
C GLU A 53 -19.69 0.17 -13.39
N GLN A 54 -20.09 0.72 -12.24
CA GLN A 54 -20.21 2.17 -12.00
C GLN A 54 -18.87 2.92 -11.95
N GLU A 55 -17.75 2.22 -11.74
CA GLU A 55 -16.41 2.79 -11.60
C GLU A 55 -15.70 2.97 -12.95
N ARG A 56 -16.12 2.20 -13.98
CA ARG A 56 -15.50 2.16 -15.31
C ARG A 56 -15.25 3.54 -15.93
N ASP A 57 -16.24 4.42 -15.84
CA ASP A 57 -16.24 5.71 -16.56
C ASP A 57 -15.52 6.83 -15.80
N LYS A 58 -14.98 6.51 -14.62
CA LYS A 58 -14.19 7.45 -13.81
C LYS A 58 -12.74 7.57 -14.28
N PHE A 59 -12.24 6.58 -15.01
CA PHE A 59 -10.88 6.58 -15.58
C PHE A 59 -10.82 7.40 -16.86
N LEU A 60 -9.81 8.26 -16.96
CA LEU A 60 -9.56 9.14 -18.11
C LEU A 60 -8.17 8.85 -18.68
N LEU A 61 -8.08 8.74 -20.01
CA LEU A 61 -6.80 8.74 -20.71
C LEU A 61 -6.53 10.15 -21.24
N LEU A 62 -5.46 10.75 -20.74
CA LEU A 62 -5.05 12.13 -20.99
C LEU A 62 -3.64 12.14 -21.60
N GLY A 63 -3.25 13.32 -22.10
CA GLY A 63 -1.96 13.54 -22.76
C GLY A 63 -2.07 13.55 -24.28
N ALA A 64 -1.08 14.16 -24.92
CA ALA A 64 -1.04 14.37 -26.37
C ALA A 64 -0.17 13.33 -27.12
N GLY A 65 0.28 12.28 -26.41
CA GLY A 65 1.06 11.21 -27.02
C GLY A 65 0.21 10.30 -27.93
N PRO A 66 0.86 9.51 -28.80
CA PRO A 66 0.16 8.61 -29.73
C PRO A 66 -0.34 7.36 -28.98
N HIS A 67 -1.46 7.48 -28.26
CA HIS A 67 -1.99 6.40 -27.41
C HIS A 67 -2.26 5.10 -28.17
N ASP A 68 -2.69 5.20 -29.42
CA ASP A 68 -3.07 4.07 -30.26
C ASP A 68 -1.87 3.27 -30.81
N GLU A 69 -0.68 3.87 -30.83
CA GLU A 69 0.53 3.27 -31.39
C GLU A 69 1.58 2.97 -30.32
N ALA A 70 1.57 3.72 -29.21
CA ALA A 70 2.56 3.61 -28.16
C ALA A 70 2.50 2.24 -27.47
N ARG A 71 3.51 1.41 -27.71
CA ARG A 71 3.79 0.18 -26.96
C ARG A 71 4.96 0.45 -26.02
N LEU A 72 4.66 0.70 -24.75
CA LEU A 72 5.66 1.18 -23.78
C LEU A 72 6.76 0.16 -23.47
N PHE A 73 6.48 -1.12 -23.67
CA PHE A 73 7.35 -2.24 -23.31
C PHE A 73 7.75 -3.10 -24.52
N GLU A 74 7.69 -2.54 -25.73
CA GLU A 74 8.16 -3.22 -26.94
C GLU A 74 9.69 -3.25 -26.99
N GLY A 75 10.27 -4.40 -27.32
CA GLY A 75 11.72 -4.57 -27.45
C GLY A 75 12.48 -4.59 -26.12
N LEU A 76 11.81 -4.88 -25.01
CA LEU A 76 12.52 -5.19 -23.76
C LEU A 76 13.35 -6.46 -23.96
N GLU A 77 14.61 -6.41 -23.53
CA GLU A 77 15.49 -7.57 -23.49
C GLU A 77 14.98 -8.55 -22.43
N ASP A 78 15.05 -9.86 -22.73
CA ASP A 78 14.83 -10.88 -21.72
C ASP A 78 15.91 -10.75 -20.63
N GLY A 79 15.49 -10.46 -19.41
CA GLY A 79 16.36 -10.32 -18.24
C GLY A 79 15.89 -11.20 -17.08
N GLU A 80 16.79 -11.48 -16.15
CA GLU A 80 16.38 -12.09 -14.88
C GLU A 80 15.60 -11.06 -14.05
N LEU A 81 14.48 -11.50 -13.47
CA LEU A 81 13.69 -10.66 -12.55
C LEU A 81 14.52 -10.33 -11.31
N GLU A 82 15.05 -9.12 -11.25
CA GLU A 82 15.65 -8.58 -10.04
C GLU A 82 14.61 -7.77 -9.26
N SER A 83 14.15 -8.32 -8.15
CA SER A 83 13.29 -7.59 -7.22
C SER A 83 14.11 -6.53 -6.49
N CYS A 84 14.13 -5.32 -7.02
CA CYS A 84 14.76 -4.16 -6.37
C CYS A 84 14.00 -3.67 -5.13
N THR A 85 12.85 -4.26 -4.79
CA THR A 85 12.18 -4.06 -3.51
C THR A 85 13.07 -4.70 -2.42
N PRO A 86 13.67 -3.90 -1.51
CA PRO A 86 14.43 -4.45 -0.39
C PRO A 86 13.62 -5.53 0.31
N ARG A 87 14.17 -6.74 0.38
CA ARG A 87 13.52 -7.84 1.09
C ARG A 87 13.50 -7.48 2.57
N LEU A 88 12.29 -7.39 3.12
CA LEU A 88 12.12 -7.38 4.57
C LEU A 88 12.73 -8.67 5.11
N PRO A 89 13.59 -8.61 6.14
CA PRO A 89 14.18 -9.81 6.72
C PRO A 89 13.10 -10.83 7.09
N ALA A 90 13.30 -12.11 6.74
CA ALA A 90 12.30 -13.17 6.89
C ALA A 90 11.84 -13.45 8.33
N TRP A 91 12.57 -12.93 9.33
CA TRP A 91 12.25 -12.99 10.74
C TRP A 91 11.38 -11.82 11.21
N LEU A 92 11.17 -10.79 10.38
CA LEU A 92 10.11 -9.83 10.65
C LEU A 92 8.78 -10.55 10.46
N PRO A 93 7.90 -10.55 11.48
CA PRO A 93 6.51 -10.86 11.22
C PRO A 93 6.07 -9.93 10.10
N SER A 94 5.49 -10.48 9.02
CA SER A 94 4.83 -9.68 7.98
C SER A 94 3.89 -8.75 8.73
N ALA A 95 4.29 -7.50 8.91
CA ALA A 95 3.63 -6.60 9.85
C ALA A 95 2.15 -6.66 9.52
N ALA A 96 1.36 -6.99 10.55
CA ALA A 96 -0.07 -7.21 10.45
C ALA A 96 -0.64 -6.13 9.54
N HIS A 97 -0.99 -6.53 8.31
CA HIS A 97 -1.56 -5.59 7.37
C HIS A 97 -2.82 -5.06 8.04
N PRO A 98 -3.01 -3.73 8.10
CA PRO A 98 -4.24 -3.20 8.62
C PRO A 98 -5.39 -3.88 7.88
N SER A 99 -6.41 -4.27 8.63
CA SER A 99 -7.66 -4.80 8.12
C SER A 99 -8.13 -3.95 6.94
N GLN A 100 -8.57 -4.62 5.86
CA GLN A 100 -9.01 -3.97 4.62
C GLN A 100 -10.18 -2.98 4.81
N TYR A 101 -10.76 -2.90 6.01
CA TYR A 101 -11.91 -2.07 6.37
C TYR A 101 -11.53 -0.83 7.20
N PHE A 102 -10.25 -0.44 7.26
CA PHE A 102 -9.79 0.72 8.04
C PHE A 102 -10.07 2.07 7.35
N LEU A 103 -11.35 2.44 7.22
CA LEU A 103 -11.79 3.66 6.54
C LEU A 103 -11.82 4.88 7.48
N GLY A 104 -11.50 6.07 6.94
CA GLY A 104 -11.73 7.37 7.61
C GLY A 104 -10.71 7.78 8.68
N ARG A 105 -9.58 7.07 8.78
CA ARG A 105 -8.54 7.34 9.80
C ARG A 105 -7.17 7.67 9.24
N ALA A 106 -7.07 7.83 7.93
CA ALA A 106 -5.86 8.24 7.23
C ALA A 106 -5.22 9.49 7.86
N VAL A 107 -6.03 10.49 8.24
CA VAL A 107 -5.53 11.72 8.89
C VAL A 107 -4.81 11.41 10.21
N LYS A 108 -5.35 10.52 11.05
CA LYS A 108 -4.73 10.15 12.32
C LYS A 108 -3.48 9.31 12.15
N VAL A 109 -3.46 8.44 11.13
CA VAL A 109 -2.27 7.67 10.76
C VAL A 109 -1.17 8.62 10.29
N GLN A 110 -1.51 9.57 9.42
CA GLN A 110 -0.58 10.61 8.94
C GLN A 110 -0.01 11.42 10.11
N GLU A 111 -0.86 11.91 11.01
CA GLU A 111 -0.44 12.70 12.18
C GLU A 111 0.51 11.91 13.09
N ALA A 112 0.16 10.66 13.43
CA ALA A 112 1.01 9.80 14.25
C ALA A 112 2.33 9.45 13.55
N TYR A 113 2.31 9.26 12.23
CA TYR A 113 3.49 9.04 11.42
C TYR A 113 4.40 10.29 11.38
N ASP A 114 3.84 11.47 11.17
CA ASP A 114 4.59 12.73 11.19
C ASP A 114 5.26 12.93 12.55
N HIS A 115 4.56 12.61 13.65
CA HIS A 115 5.17 12.61 14.97
C HIS A 115 6.33 11.61 15.08
N LEU A 116 6.21 10.41 14.53
CA LEU A 116 7.29 9.41 14.55
C LEU A 116 8.52 9.88 13.75
N VAL A 117 8.32 10.46 12.56
CA VAL A 117 9.40 10.89 11.66
C VAL A 117 10.11 12.15 12.17
N ASN A 118 9.40 13.06 12.84
CA ASN A 118 9.96 14.29 13.41
C ASN A 118 10.80 14.05 14.69
N GLN A 119 11.49 12.91 14.77
CA GLN A 119 12.44 12.50 15.82
C GLN A 119 11.84 12.32 17.23
N ASN A 120 10.53 12.09 17.36
CA ASN A 120 9.99 11.70 18.66
C ASN A 120 10.36 10.24 18.96
N ARG A 121 11.08 10.03 20.06
CA ARG A 121 11.48 8.68 20.53
C ARG A 121 10.31 7.83 21.02
N LEU A 122 9.15 8.46 21.26
CA LEU A 122 7.95 7.82 21.76
C LEU A 122 6.72 8.56 21.23
N VAL A 123 5.79 7.82 20.64
CA VAL A 123 4.47 8.32 20.23
C VAL A 123 3.42 7.46 20.94
N SER A 124 2.44 8.09 21.58
CA SER A 124 1.38 7.40 22.31
C SER A 124 0.02 7.64 21.67
N VAL A 125 -0.70 6.56 21.34
CA VAL A 125 -2.06 6.61 20.80
C VAL A 125 -3.04 6.33 21.94
N VAL A 126 -3.80 7.35 22.36
CA VAL A 126 -4.72 7.27 23.50
C VAL A 126 -6.17 7.40 23.03
N GLY A 127 -7.09 6.72 23.72
CA GLY A 127 -8.52 6.77 23.43
C GLY A 127 -9.33 5.63 24.04
N PRO A 128 -10.67 5.67 23.93
CA PRO A 128 -11.57 4.66 24.51
C PRO A 128 -11.26 3.21 24.11
N PRO A 129 -11.63 2.21 24.91
CA PRO A 129 -11.52 0.80 24.50
C PRO A 129 -12.33 0.53 23.23
N GLY A 130 -11.84 -0.36 22.36
CA GLY A 130 -12.51 -0.70 21.10
C GLY A 130 -12.44 0.37 20.00
N ILE A 131 -11.90 1.56 20.27
CA ILE A 131 -11.77 2.60 19.24
C ILE A 131 -10.73 2.27 18.17
N GLY A 132 -10.09 1.09 18.14
CA GLY A 132 -9.12 0.72 17.09
C GLY A 132 -7.78 1.45 17.17
N LYS A 133 -7.24 1.65 18.37
CA LYS A 133 -5.91 2.26 18.59
C LYS A 133 -4.79 1.38 18.04
N THR A 134 -4.87 0.08 18.30
CA THR A 134 -3.95 -0.94 17.80
C THR A 134 -3.87 -0.88 16.28
N GLU A 135 -5.02 -0.74 15.62
CA GLU A 135 -5.09 -0.64 14.17
C GLU A 135 -4.37 0.61 13.63
N VAL A 136 -4.58 1.79 14.26
CA VAL A 136 -3.84 3.01 13.91
C VAL A 136 -2.33 2.78 14.04
N ALA A 137 -1.88 2.19 15.15
CA ALA A 137 -0.47 1.93 15.39
C ALA A 137 0.13 0.98 14.35
N LEU A 138 -0.58 -0.11 14.01
CA LEU A 138 -0.16 -1.05 12.98
C LEU A 138 -0.10 -0.39 11.59
N SER A 139 -1.08 0.46 11.23
CA SER A 139 -1.05 1.21 9.98
C SER A 139 0.15 2.16 9.89
N VAL A 140 0.49 2.86 10.97
CA VAL A 140 1.68 3.75 11.02
C VAL A 140 2.96 2.94 10.83
N LEU A 141 3.07 1.80 11.50
CA LEU A 141 4.22 0.91 11.39
C LEU A 141 4.37 0.33 9.99
N ALA A 142 3.27 -0.13 9.38
CA ALA A 142 3.26 -0.60 8.00
C ALA A 142 3.73 0.52 7.03
N TYR A 143 3.24 1.74 7.22
CA TYR A 143 3.63 2.89 6.40
C TYR A 143 5.10 3.29 6.59
N ALA A 144 5.64 3.16 7.80
CA ALA A 144 7.06 3.38 8.10
C ALA A 144 7.95 2.29 7.48
N GLN A 145 7.48 1.05 7.48
CA GLN A 145 8.16 -0.10 6.88
C GLN A 145 8.25 0.03 5.36
N GLU A 146 7.16 0.41 4.68
CA GLU A 146 7.14 0.65 3.24
C GLU A 146 8.12 1.74 2.78
N ARG A 147 8.46 2.67 3.69
CA ARG A 147 9.39 3.79 3.44
C ARG A 147 10.81 3.53 3.94
N TYR A 148 11.09 2.33 4.43
CA TYR A 148 12.42 1.96 4.96
C TYR A 148 12.92 2.93 6.05
N LEU A 149 12.02 3.47 6.88
CA LEU A 149 12.38 4.38 7.97
C LEU A 149 13.01 3.67 9.17
N VAL A 150 12.76 2.37 9.30
CA VAL A 150 13.19 1.54 10.42
C VAL A 150 13.71 0.21 9.90
N ASP A 151 14.81 -0.27 10.49
CA ASP A 151 15.41 -1.56 10.13
C ASP A 151 14.56 -2.74 10.61
N ALA A 152 13.84 -2.57 11.72
CA ALA A 152 13.02 -3.59 12.35
C ALA A 152 11.85 -3.00 13.13
N ILE A 153 10.73 -3.74 13.15
CA ILE A 153 9.53 -3.40 13.92
C ILE A 153 9.22 -4.57 14.84
N TYR A 154 8.97 -4.26 16.10
CA TYR A 154 8.60 -5.24 17.12
C TYR A 154 7.27 -4.88 17.76
N GLN A 155 6.34 -5.83 17.77
CA GLN A 155 5.10 -5.71 18.51
C GLN A 155 5.25 -6.47 19.83
N VAL A 156 4.95 -5.81 20.94
CA VAL A 156 4.98 -6.39 22.29
C VAL A 156 3.57 -6.32 22.87
N ASN A 157 3.00 -7.47 23.20
CA ASN A 157 1.77 -7.51 23.98
C ASN A 157 2.11 -7.53 25.48
N LEU A 158 1.75 -6.45 26.18
CA LEU A 158 2.02 -6.31 27.61
C LEU A 158 1.09 -7.17 28.48
N ASP A 159 -0.07 -7.59 27.98
CA ASP A 159 -1.03 -8.41 28.74
C ASP A 159 -0.46 -9.80 29.06
N MET A 160 0.54 -10.24 28.31
CA MET A 160 1.21 -11.53 28.47
C MET A 160 2.44 -11.46 29.39
N LEU A 161 2.76 -10.28 29.93
CA LEU A 161 3.93 -10.08 30.78
C LEU A 161 3.55 -10.12 32.26
N GLU A 162 4.32 -10.88 33.05
CA GLU A 162 4.21 -10.87 34.50
C GLU A 162 4.75 -9.55 35.08
N PRO A 163 3.95 -8.85 35.91
CA PRO A 163 4.41 -7.64 36.60
C PRO A 163 5.61 -7.94 37.51
N GLY A 164 6.65 -7.11 37.45
CA GLY A 164 7.80 -7.20 38.35
C GLY A 164 8.92 -8.15 37.90
N ARG A 165 8.75 -8.91 36.81
CA ARG A 165 9.85 -9.63 36.17
C ARG A 165 10.58 -8.75 35.14
N PRO A 166 11.92 -8.85 35.02
CA PRO A 166 12.68 -8.14 33.99
C PRO A 166 12.18 -8.49 32.58
N PHE A 167 12.10 -7.50 31.69
CA PHE A 167 11.60 -7.68 30.33
C PHE A 167 12.45 -8.68 29.53
N GLU A 168 13.76 -8.68 29.75
CA GLU A 168 14.73 -9.57 29.12
C GLU A 168 14.40 -11.05 29.38
N SER A 169 13.86 -11.36 30.56
CA SER A 169 13.47 -12.73 30.95
C SER A 169 12.15 -13.18 30.31
N GLN A 170 11.40 -12.24 29.72
CA GLN A 170 10.08 -12.46 29.15
C GLN A 170 10.03 -12.13 27.65
N MET A 171 11.16 -11.76 27.03
CA MET A 171 11.25 -11.35 25.62
C MET A 171 10.68 -12.39 24.65
N GLY A 172 10.92 -13.68 24.91
CA GLY A 172 10.38 -14.76 24.07
C GLY A 172 8.84 -14.78 24.06
N ILE A 173 8.23 -14.54 25.22
CA ILE A 173 6.77 -14.45 25.39
C ILE A 173 6.25 -13.15 24.79
N ALA A 174 6.96 -12.04 25.04
CA ALA A 174 6.64 -10.69 24.57
C ALA A 174 6.52 -10.61 23.04
N PHE A 175 7.40 -11.31 22.33
CA PHE A 175 7.45 -11.36 20.87
C PHE A 175 6.67 -12.53 20.25
N GLY A 176 6.00 -13.37 21.07
CA GLY A 176 5.27 -14.54 20.57
C GLY A 176 6.16 -15.64 19.97
N LEU A 177 7.41 -15.75 20.41
CA LEU A 177 8.40 -16.76 20.00
C LEU A 177 8.34 -18.03 20.88
N GLY A 178 7.20 -18.31 21.52
CA GLY A 178 6.97 -19.44 22.42
C GLY A 178 5.99 -20.45 21.87
#